data_AF-A0A1M6HC94-F1
#
_entry.id   AF-A0A1M6HC94-F1
#
_cell.length_a   1.000
_cell.length_b   1.000
_cell.length_c   1.000
_cell.angle_alpha   90.00
_cell.angle_beta   90.00
_cell.angle_gamma   90.00
#
_symmetry.space_group_name_H-M   'P 1'
#
loop_
_entity.id
_entity.type
_entity.pdbx_description
1 polymer ?
#
loop_
_entity_poly.entity_id
_entity_poly.type
_entity_poly.pdbx_seq_one_letter_code
_entity_poly.pdbx_strand_id
1 'polypeptide(L)'
;MKYLDFSINGRVQNLMVDVFDAISTSKESEIKVSELLDTRSIFELVFEIVRETGFYNQDENFHIIKALNIDTQEENREEALYNTWISMGSNLNTAKTQEEFNAKFALFVPIILKRMEAINRIAV
;
A
#
# COMPACT_ATOMS: atom_id res chain seq x y z
N MET A 1 8.47 -3.52 -14.31
CA MET A 1 7.34 -2.82 -13.68
C MET A 1 7.15 -1.54 -14.46
N LYS A 2 5.90 -1.16 -14.77
CA LYS A 2 5.61 0.15 -15.34
C LYS A 2 5.44 1.18 -14.24
N TYR A 3 5.90 2.41 -14.49
CA TYR A 3 5.77 3.51 -13.54
C TYR A 3 4.42 4.20 -13.64
N LEU A 4 4.13 5.00 -12.61
CA LEU A 4 2.95 5.86 -12.58
C LEU A 4 3.01 6.89 -13.69
N ASP A 5 1.83 7.33 -14.15
CA ASP A 5 1.73 8.49 -15.02
C ASP A 5 2.39 9.71 -14.34
N PHE A 6 3.17 10.47 -15.10
CA PHE A 6 3.90 11.63 -14.59
C PHE A 6 2.98 12.65 -13.91
N SER A 7 1.75 12.82 -14.43
CA SER A 7 0.76 13.77 -13.90
C SER A 7 0.29 13.45 -12.48
N ILE A 8 0.38 12.20 -12.04
CA ILE A 8 -0.06 11.77 -10.70
C ILE A 8 1.08 11.49 -9.74
N ASN A 9 2.33 11.44 -10.24
CA ASN A 9 3.48 10.94 -9.50
C ASN A 9 3.72 11.73 -8.19
N GLY A 10 3.75 13.06 -8.28
CA GLY A 10 3.92 13.93 -7.10
C GLY A 10 2.74 13.85 -6.12
N ARG A 11 1.52 13.64 -6.61
CA ARG A 11 0.33 13.49 -5.75
C ARG A 11 0.37 12.19 -4.96
N VAL A 12 0.74 11.08 -5.61
CA VAL A 12 0.92 9.78 -4.94
C VAL A 12 2.04 9.86 -3.90
N GLN A 13 3.14 10.55 -4.22
CA GLN A 13 4.24 10.75 -3.27
C GLN A 13 3.79 11.49 -2.01
N ASN A 14 3.05 12.59 -2.14
CA ASN A 14 2.57 13.34 -0.99
C ASN A 14 1.67 12.48 -0.09
N LEU A 15 0.73 11.74 -0.69
CA LEU A 15 -0.17 10.85 0.07
C LEU A 15 0.60 9.72 0.76
N MET A 16 1.64 9.20 0.12
CA MET A 16 2.52 8.22 0.76
C MET A 16 3.27 8.79 1.97
N VAL A 17 3.75 10.04 1.88
CA VAL A 17 4.33 10.74 3.03
C VAL A 17 3.31 10.86 4.15
N ASP A 18 2.07 11.25 3.84
CA ASP A 18 0.99 11.36 4.84
C ASP A 18 0.74 10.01 5.56
N VAL A 19 0.82 8.87 4.85
CA VAL A 19 0.72 7.53 5.45
C VAL A 19 1.87 7.28 6.43
N PHE A 20 3.11 7.53 6.02
CA PHE A 20 4.27 7.29 6.89
C PHE A 20 4.29 8.22 8.10
N ASP A 21 3.89 9.48 7.94
CA ASP A 21 3.79 10.45 9.02
C ASP A 21 2.70 10.02 10.02
N ALA A 22 1.53 9.59 9.54
CA ALA A 22 0.45 9.10 10.39
C ALA A 22 0.88 7.90 11.26
N ILE A 23 1.63 6.95 10.67
CA ILE A 23 2.10 5.75 11.38
C ILE A 23 3.29 6.07 12.30
N SER A 24 4.22 6.93 11.87
CA SER A 24 5.42 7.29 12.66
C SER A 24 5.16 8.23 13.83
N THR A 25 3.98 8.85 13.90
CA THR A 25 3.58 9.69 15.05
C THR A 25 3.35 8.86 16.33
N SER A 26 3.28 7.52 16.21
CA SER A 26 3.25 6.62 17.36
C SER A 26 4.55 6.67 18.15
N LYS A 27 4.44 6.90 19.46
CA LYS A 27 5.60 6.85 20.38
C LYS A 27 5.97 5.42 20.80
N GLU A 28 5.30 4.42 20.24
CA GLU A 28 5.48 3.02 20.61
C GLU A 28 6.56 2.35 19.76
N SER A 29 7.22 1.34 20.34
CA SER A 29 8.28 0.58 19.66
C SER A 29 7.75 -0.36 18.58
N GLU A 30 6.44 -0.63 18.58
CA GLU A 30 5.77 -1.51 17.64
C GLU A 30 4.53 -0.79 17.08
N ILE A 31 4.34 -0.87 15.76
CA ILE A 31 3.19 -0.31 15.06
C ILE A 31 1.96 -1.14 15.40
N LYS A 32 0.88 -0.48 15.83
CA LYS A 32 -0.41 -1.13 16.07
C LYS A 32 -1.20 -1.26 14.79
N VAL A 33 -1.98 -2.33 14.70
CA VAL A 33 -2.93 -2.56 13.59
C VAL A 33 -3.93 -1.42 13.47
N SER A 34 -4.37 -0.82 14.58
CA SER A 34 -5.25 0.35 14.57
C SER A 34 -4.64 1.55 13.84
N GLU A 35 -3.33 1.77 13.99
CA GLU A 35 -2.63 2.88 13.34
C GLU A 35 -2.54 2.66 11.83
N LEU A 36 -2.37 1.41 11.40
CA LEU A 36 -2.49 1.07 9.98
C LEU A 36 -3.91 1.35 9.49
N LEU A 37 -4.94 0.90 10.21
CA LEU A 37 -6.34 1.11 9.83
C LEU A 37 -6.73 2.59 9.75
N ASP A 38 -6.15 3.47 10.58
CA ASP A 38 -6.40 4.91 10.55
C ASP A 38 -5.93 5.56 9.23
N THR A 39 -4.97 4.96 8.53
CA THR A 39 -4.49 5.44 7.21
C THR A 39 -5.35 5.02 6.03
N ARG A 40 -6.42 4.24 6.25
CA ARG A 40 -7.24 3.65 5.19
C ARG A 40 -7.75 4.67 4.17
N SER A 41 -8.24 5.82 4.63
CA SER A 41 -8.78 6.86 3.75
C SER A 41 -7.73 7.41 2.77
N ILE A 42 -6.47 7.46 3.18
CA ILE A 42 -5.35 7.89 2.34
C ILE A 42 -5.06 6.82 1.28
N PHE A 43 -5.03 5.54 1.67
CA PHE A 43 -4.89 4.44 0.71
C PHE A 43 -6.03 4.38 -0.30
N GLU A 44 -7.28 4.62 0.12
CA GLU A 44 -8.44 4.69 -0.77
C GLU A 44 -8.29 5.82 -1.80
N LEU A 45 -7.82 6.99 -1.36
CA LEU A 45 -7.56 8.11 -2.26
C LEU A 45 -6.46 7.80 -3.28
N VAL A 46 -5.36 7.17 -2.84
CA VAL A 46 -4.29 6.74 -3.75
C VAL A 46 -4.83 5.73 -4.77
N PHE A 47 -5.62 4.76 -4.32
CA PHE A 47 -6.19 3.74 -5.19
C PHE A 47 -7.03 4.37 -6.31
N GLU A 48 -7.90 5.32 -5.98
CA GLU A 48 -8.75 5.99 -6.96
C GLU A 48 -7.91 6.76 -8.01
N ILE A 49 -6.93 7.55 -7.56
CA ILE A 49 -6.04 8.31 -8.46
C ILE A 49 -5.29 7.38 -9.41
N VAL A 50 -4.73 6.29 -8.88
CA VAL A 50 -3.91 5.36 -9.67
C VAL A 50 -4.78 4.53 -10.62
N ARG A 51 -5.97 4.11 -10.17
CA ARG A 51 -6.91 3.31 -10.96
C ARG A 51 -7.34 4.03 -12.24
N GLU A 52 -7.60 5.33 -12.18
CA GLU A 52 -8.01 6.15 -13.32
C GLU A 52 -6.98 6.16 -14.46
N THR A 53 -5.70 5.92 -14.15
CA THR A 53 -4.63 5.85 -15.17
C THR A 53 -4.52 4.48 -15.86
N GLY A 54 -5.26 3.48 -15.38
CA GLY A 54 -5.15 2.10 -15.85
C GLY A 54 -3.91 1.34 -15.36
N PHE A 55 -3.08 1.94 -14.48
CA PHE A 55 -1.85 1.36 -13.95
C PHE A 55 -2.00 -0.07 -13.44
N TYR A 56 -3.08 -0.37 -12.71
CA TYR A 56 -3.36 -1.70 -12.14
C TYR A 56 -3.73 -2.76 -13.18
N ASN A 57 -4.18 -2.33 -14.36
CA ASN A 57 -4.65 -3.22 -15.43
C ASN A 57 -3.56 -3.47 -16.49
N GLN A 58 -2.38 -2.89 -16.32
CA GLN A 58 -1.23 -3.20 -17.17
C GLN A 58 -0.71 -4.60 -16.81
N ASP A 59 -0.63 -5.50 -17.80
CA ASP A 59 -0.32 -6.93 -17.59
C ASP A 59 0.82 -7.18 -16.59
N GLU A 60 1.94 -6.48 -16.75
CA GLU A 60 3.10 -6.62 -15.87
C GLU A 60 2.77 -6.25 -14.40
N ASN A 61 2.11 -5.11 -14.18
CA ASN A 61 1.76 -4.64 -12.84
C ASN A 61 0.67 -5.51 -12.21
N PHE A 62 -0.30 -5.97 -13.00
CA PHE A 62 -1.33 -6.92 -12.55
C PHE A 62 -0.70 -8.22 -12.03
N HIS A 63 0.26 -8.78 -12.77
CA HIS A 63 0.98 -9.98 -12.36
C HIS A 63 1.81 -9.76 -11.09
N ILE A 64 2.47 -8.61 -10.97
CA ILE A 64 3.23 -8.26 -9.76
C ILE A 64 2.30 -8.16 -8.54
N ILE A 65 1.16 -7.45 -8.66
CA ILE A 65 0.18 -7.33 -7.57
C ILE A 65 -0.31 -8.71 -7.13
N LYS A 66 -0.57 -9.61 -8.09
CA LYS A 66 -1.01 -10.97 -7.79
C LYS A 66 0.05 -11.75 -7.00
N ALA A 67 1.32 -11.65 -7.40
CA ALA A 67 2.44 -12.28 -6.69
C ALA A 67 2.57 -11.73 -5.26
N LEU A 68 2.63 -10.41 -5.13
CA LEU A 68 2.71 -9.74 -3.82
C LEU A 68 1.52 -10.10 -2.90
N ASN A 69 0.31 -10.23 -3.44
CA ASN A 69 -0.87 -10.62 -2.65
C ASN A 69 -0.83 -12.10 -2.20
N ILE A 70 -0.08 -12.97 -2.88
CA ILE A 70 0.15 -14.35 -2.42
C ILE A 70 1.18 -14.35 -1.29
N ASP A 71 2.26 -13.60 -1.46
CA ASP A 71 3.37 -13.53 -0.49
C ASP A 71 2.96 -12.95 0.86
N THR A 72 1.83 -12.25 0.93
CA THR A 72 1.31 -11.62 2.15
C THR A 72 0.03 -12.27 2.69
N GLN A 73 -0.29 -13.50 2.27
CA GLN A 73 -1.42 -14.23 2.85
C GLN A 73 -1.05 -14.84 4.19
N GLU A 74 -1.82 -14.49 5.21
CA GLU A 74 -1.77 -15.13 6.52
C GLU A 74 -3.19 -15.53 6.95
N GLU A 75 -3.29 -16.54 7.81
CA GLU A 75 -4.58 -16.97 8.39
C GLU A 75 -5.14 -15.91 9.34
N ASN A 76 -4.27 -15.26 10.12
CA ASN A 76 -4.64 -14.15 10.98
C ASN A 76 -4.71 -12.85 10.16
N ARG A 77 -5.85 -12.16 10.20
CA ARG A 77 -6.11 -10.95 9.39
C ARG A 77 -5.29 -9.74 9.82
N GLU A 78 -5.08 -9.59 11.12
CA GLU A 78 -4.27 -8.51 11.68
C GLU A 78 -2.79 -8.70 11.34
N GLU A 79 -2.32 -9.93 11.50
CA GLU A 79 -0.97 -10.35 11.08
C GLU A 79 -0.80 -10.19 9.57
N ALA A 80 -1.81 -10.55 8.75
CA ALA A 80 -1.77 -10.34 7.31
C ALA A 80 -1.61 -8.86 6.95
N LEU A 81 -2.32 -7.95 7.64
CA LEU A 81 -2.19 -6.50 7.40
C LEU A 81 -0.79 -6.02 7.82
N TYR A 82 -0.31 -6.42 8.99
CA TYR A 82 1.01 -6.06 9.48
C TYR A 82 2.12 -6.58 8.55
N ASN A 83 2.09 -7.87 8.17
CA ASN A 83 3.07 -8.46 7.26
C ASN A 83 3.01 -7.81 5.87
N THR A 84 1.82 -7.44 5.38
CA THR A 84 1.69 -6.67 4.14
C THR A 84 2.41 -5.32 4.25
N TRP A 85 2.25 -4.61 5.36
CA TRP A 85 2.93 -3.34 5.62
C TRP A 85 4.47 -3.49 5.66
N ILE A 86 4.98 -4.47 6.42
CA ILE A 86 6.41 -4.75 6.51
C ILE A 86 7.01 -5.14 5.16
N SER A 87 6.28 -5.98 4.40
CA SER A 87 6.69 -6.40 3.07
C SER A 87 6.70 -5.23 2.08
N MET A 88 5.74 -4.31 2.17
CA MET A 88 5.75 -3.06 1.41
C MET A 88 7.01 -2.24 1.73
N GLY A 89 7.29 -1.97 3.01
CA GLY A 89 8.48 -1.22 3.42
C GLY A 89 9.79 -1.84 2.90
N SER A 90 9.90 -3.16 2.97
CA SER A 90 11.05 -3.91 2.44
C SER A 90 11.19 -3.75 0.93
N ASN A 91 10.09 -3.83 0.18
CA ASN A 91 10.09 -3.65 -1.26
C ASN A 91 10.44 -2.21 -1.67
N LEU A 92 9.90 -1.22 -0.96
CA LEU A 92 10.20 0.20 -1.17
C LEU A 92 11.69 0.51 -1.03
N ASN A 93 12.34 -0.06 -0.02
CA ASN A 93 13.79 0.11 0.22
C ASN A 93 14.69 -0.45 -0.89
N THR A 94 14.14 -1.25 -1.81
CA THR A 94 14.89 -1.74 -2.99
C THR A 94 14.81 -0.80 -4.20
N ALA A 95 14.00 0.26 -4.14
CA ALA A 95 13.87 1.21 -5.24
C ALA A 95 15.15 2.03 -5.43
N LYS A 96 15.50 2.30 -6.69
CA LYS A 96 16.68 3.09 -7.08
C LYS A 96 16.33 4.51 -7.50
N THR A 97 15.06 4.78 -7.80
CA THR A 97 14.56 6.11 -8.17
C THR A 97 13.25 6.41 -7.44
N GLN A 98 12.87 7.69 -7.41
CA GLN A 98 11.62 8.13 -6.81
C GLN A 98 10.41 7.57 -7.57
N GLU A 99 10.48 7.49 -8.91
CA GLU A 99 9.41 6.92 -9.73
C GLU A 99 9.22 5.42 -9.44
N GLU A 100 10.33 4.69 -9.25
CA GLU A 100 10.28 3.30 -8.85
C GLU A 100 9.69 3.14 -7.44
N PHE A 101 10.07 4.00 -6.51
CA PHE A 101 9.54 4.03 -5.15
C PHE A 101 8.02 4.26 -5.16
N ASN A 102 7.56 5.28 -5.89
CA ASN A 102 6.15 5.63 -5.99
C ASN A 102 5.32 4.53 -6.69
N ALA A 103 5.88 3.90 -7.73
CA ALA A 103 5.22 2.78 -8.40
C ALA A 103 5.13 1.54 -7.51
N LYS A 104 6.20 1.19 -6.76
CA LYS A 104 6.16 0.09 -5.79
C LYS A 104 5.11 0.34 -4.71
N PHE A 105 5.04 1.55 -4.15
CA PHE A 105 4.00 1.91 -3.20
C PHE A 105 2.61 1.67 -3.81
N ALA A 106 2.37 2.20 -5.01
CA ALA A 106 1.08 2.05 -5.69
C ALA A 106 0.69 0.58 -5.91
N LEU A 107 1.63 -0.33 -6.20
CA LEU A 107 1.35 -1.77 -6.34
C LEU A 107 0.84 -2.41 -5.05
N PHE A 108 1.29 -1.93 -3.88
CA PHE A 108 0.84 -2.47 -2.58
C PHE A 108 -0.52 -1.93 -2.13
N VAL A 109 -0.92 -0.74 -2.59
CA VAL A 109 -2.20 -0.10 -2.23
C VAL A 109 -3.41 -1.05 -2.31
N PRO A 110 -3.71 -1.74 -3.42
CA PRO A 110 -4.86 -2.64 -3.50
C PRO A 110 -4.76 -3.83 -2.52
N ILE A 111 -3.54 -4.27 -2.19
CA ILE A 111 -3.30 -5.39 -1.29
C ILE A 111 -3.58 -4.96 0.15
N ILE A 112 -3.04 -3.81 0.56
CA ILE A 112 -3.27 -3.23 1.87
C ILE A 112 -4.75 -2.97 2.10
N LEU A 113 -5.43 -2.32 1.15
CA LEU A 113 -6.87 -2.04 1.26
C LEU A 113 -7.69 -3.32 1.43
N LYS A 114 -7.36 -4.38 0.69
CA LYS A 114 -8.02 -5.68 0.83
C LYS A 114 -7.83 -6.27 2.24
N ARG A 115 -6.66 -6.11 2.87
CA ARG A 115 -6.42 -6.57 4.25
C ARG A 115 -7.21 -5.73 5.26
N MET A 116 -7.20 -4.41 5.11
CA MET A 116 -7.98 -3.50 5.97
C MET A 116 -9.49 -3.77 5.90
N GLU A 117 -10.00 -4.08 4.70
CA GLU A 117 -11.41 -4.42 4.51
C GLU A 117 -11.76 -5.75 5.18
N ALA A 118 -10.88 -6.75 5.10
CA ALA A 118 -11.09 -8.06 5.71
C ALA A 118 -11.21 -7.97 7.25
N ILE A 119 -10.52 -7.02 7.89
CA ILE A 119 -10.65 -6.76 9.33
C ILE A 119 -11.98 -6.05 9.63
N ASN A 120 -12.30 -5.00 8.88
CA ASN A 120 -13.51 -4.19 9.12
C ASN A 120 -14.84 -4.95 8.92
N ARG A 121 -14.88 -5.98 8.07
CA ARG A 121 -16.09 -6.80 7.84
C ARG A 121 -16.55 -7.64 9.05
N ILE A 122 -15.81 -7.65 10.16
CA ILE A 122 -16.23 -8.31 11.42
C ILE A 122 -16.85 -7.30 12.42
N ALA A 123 -16.58 -6.00 12.26
CA ALA A 123 -17.05 -4.97 13.19
C ALA A 123 -18.54 -4.58 13.01
N VAL A 124 -19.28 -5.31 12.15
CA VAL A 124 -20.71 -5.08 11.82
C VAL A 124 -21.52 -6.32 12.14
#